data_AF-A0A5E4NSZ0-F1
#
_entry.id   AF-A0A5E4NSZ0-F1
#
_cell.length_a   1.000
_cell.length_b   1.000
_cell.length_c   1.000
_cell.angle_alpha   90.00
_cell.angle_beta   90.00
_cell.angle_gamma   90.00
#
_symmetry.space_group_name_H-M   'P 1'
#
loop_
_entity.id
_entity.type
_entity.pdbx_description
1 polymer ?
#
loop_
_entity_poly.entity_id
_entity_poly.type
_entity_poly.pdbx_seq_one_letter_code
_entity_poly.pdbx_strand_id
1 'polypeptide(L)'
;MVEKMSTAERITKVRFWRLYYSAVIQQTNSVDDVIHSLEEIYYKPKGKEIMSQMLDHLFGQYQYFSTYKRHELILAGRLYGGIIERGIIENDENLRTALYFVLESLKQNNESDIFAFGLTAVDQFCKCVKTDRVRQYLNYMLEIPNVQKHVYEHLIEKTTKEVLSWSEEFSKNMKITQNTGDGHQSKRIKNIVSDNDNVGTKATKKNNKESVHTKMIKILKDLNQFNVQTKCDEIQEILTDEYLPWLSRYLLTKRIAVESNFHEMYLNFLEGLNNIPLNTLIRRETVKNIRVLFKQNKSNSPCVKELYRTRLNNLGHWFGMITIAENRSTVIDEFGELDSFLTKSYNCEDRGEFAIPFVVKVLESCAGSKVYNTQHPWTIKALTSLTKLYHELGVYCMIRFQIEHLFKILNVKLEDFESQDH
;
A
#
# COMPACT_ATOMS: atom_id res chain seq x y z
N MET A 1 3.25 -50.33 17.60
CA MET A 1 2.31 -50.87 16.59
C MET A 1 2.20 -49.83 15.49
N VAL A 2 2.68 -50.15 14.28
CA VAL A 2 2.55 -49.25 13.12
C VAL A 2 1.09 -49.30 12.68
N GLU A 3 0.33 -48.23 12.88
CA GLU A 3 -1.03 -48.12 12.38
C GLU A 3 -1.03 -48.36 10.86
N LYS A 4 -1.77 -49.39 10.43
CA LYS A 4 -1.97 -49.66 9.00
C LYS A 4 -2.82 -48.54 8.42
N MET A 5 -2.17 -47.60 7.73
CA MET A 5 -2.86 -46.58 6.91
C MET A 5 -3.91 -47.23 6.02
N SER A 6 -5.10 -46.64 5.97
CA SER A 6 -6.20 -47.14 5.14
C SER A 6 -5.87 -47.06 3.64
N THR A 7 -6.51 -47.89 2.81
CA THR A 7 -6.31 -47.87 1.35
C THR A 7 -6.62 -46.48 0.76
N ALA A 8 -7.60 -45.78 1.32
CA ALA A 8 -7.98 -44.43 0.91
C ALA A 8 -6.87 -43.40 1.23
N GLU A 9 -6.31 -43.43 2.44
CA GLU A 9 -5.19 -42.57 2.83
C GLU A 9 -3.95 -42.78 1.97
N ARG A 10 -3.65 -44.04 1.60
CA ARG A 10 -2.54 -44.36 0.68
C ARG A 10 -2.74 -43.73 -0.69
N ILE A 11 -3.95 -43.77 -1.23
CA ILE A 11 -4.28 -43.18 -2.54
C ILE A 11 -4.19 -41.65 -2.48
N THR A 12 -4.74 -41.02 -1.43
CA THR A 12 -4.67 -39.57 -1.23
C THR A 12 -3.23 -39.08 -1.09
N LYS A 13 -2.43 -39.78 -0.28
CA LYS A 13 -1.00 -39.49 -0.10
C LYS A 13 -0.23 -39.58 -1.43
N VAL A 14 -0.40 -40.67 -2.19
CA VAL A 14 0.28 -40.84 -3.49
C VAL A 14 -0.14 -39.76 -4.48
N ARG A 15 -1.43 -39.41 -4.51
CA ARG A 15 -1.96 -38.37 -5.40
C ARG A 15 -1.46 -36.98 -5.04
N PHE A 16 -1.42 -36.63 -3.76
CA PHE A 16 -0.83 -35.39 -3.27
C PHE A 16 0.66 -35.31 -3.60
N TRP A 17 1.42 -36.37 -3.27
CA TRP A 17 2.85 -36.42 -3.58
C TRP A 17 3.11 -36.28 -5.07
N ARG A 18 2.29 -36.87 -5.94
CA ARG A 18 2.44 -36.68 -7.39
C ARG A 18 2.26 -35.23 -7.82
N LEU A 19 1.26 -34.53 -7.28
CA LEU A 19 0.99 -33.11 -7.57
C LEU A 19 2.08 -32.20 -6.98
N TYR A 20 2.40 -32.37 -5.70
CA TYR A 20 3.43 -31.61 -4.99
C TYR A 20 4.83 -31.81 -5.60
N TYR A 21 5.21 -33.06 -5.85
CA TYR A 21 6.50 -33.40 -6.46
C TYR A 21 6.58 -32.90 -7.91
N SER A 22 5.46 -32.90 -8.66
CA SER A 22 5.42 -32.31 -10.01
C SER A 22 5.59 -30.78 -10.02
N ALA A 23 5.08 -30.07 -9.01
CA ALA A 23 5.15 -28.62 -8.91
C ALA A 23 6.47 -28.12 -8.28
N VAL A 24 6.92 -28.76 -7.19
CA VAL A 24 8.00 -28.26 -6.34
C VAL A 24 9.35 -28.87 -6.71
N ILE A 25 9.39 -30.15 -7.12
CA ILE A 25 10.66 -30.89 -7.30
C ILE A 25 10.97 -31.13 -8.78
N GLN A 26 10.00 -31.60 -9.58
CA GLN A 26 10.20 -31.86 -11.01
C GLN A 26 9.90 -30.66 -11.91
N GLN A 27 9.14 -29.67 -11.40
CA GLN A 27 8.74 -28.46 -12.14
C GLN A 27 8.05 -28.77 -13.49
N THR A 28 7.38 -29.91 -13.58
CA THR A 28 6.70 -30.38 -14.80
C THR A 28 5.32 -29.75 -14.99
N ASN A 29 4.72 -29.26 -13.91
CA ASN A 29 3.45 -28.51 -13.92
C ASN A 29 3.65 -27.14 -13.28
N SER A 30 2.94 -26.12 -13.77
CA SER A 30 2.94 -24.82 -13.10
C SER A 30 2.28 -24.94 -11.72
N VAL A 31 2.76 -24.14 -10.76
CA VAL A 31 2.14 -24.05 -9.43
C VAL A 31 0.67 -23.65 -9.55
N ASP A 32 0.33 -22.78 -10.49
CA ASP A 32 -1.05 -22.36 -10.76
C ASP A 32 -1.94 -23.50 -11.26
N ASP A 33 -1.41 -24.37 -12.13
CA ASP A 33 -2.13 -25.55 -12.66
C ASP A 33 -2.40 -26.57 -11.54
N VAL A 34 -1.44 -26.71 -10.62
CA VAL A 34 -1.61 -27.59 -9.45
C VAL A 34 -2.61 -27.00 -8.47
N ILE A 35 -2.59 -25.69 -8.22
CA ILE A 35 -3.60 -25.06 -7.37
C ILE A 35 -4.99 -25.19 -8.00
N HIS A 36 -5.13 -25.02 -9.31
CA HIS A 36 -6.39 -25.23 -10.02
C HIS A 36 -6.86 -26.69 -9.91
N SER A 37 -5.94 -27.65 -10.02
CA SER A 37 -6.25 -29.07 -9.82
C SER A 37 -6.71 -29.38 -8.38
N LEU A 38 -6.13 -28.72 -7.37
CA LEU A 38 -6.56 -28.84 -5.97
C LEU A 38 -7.94 -28.22 -5.76
N GLU A 39 -8.21 -27.10 -6.40
CA GLU A 39 -9.52 -26.44 -6.40
C GLU A 39 -10.61 -27.31 -7.05
N GLU A 40 -10.31 -27.94 -8.20
CA GLU A 40 -11.24 -28.89 -8.83
C GLU A 40 -11.51 -30.13 -7.96
N ILE A 41 -10.51 -30.61 -7.21
CA ILE A 41 -10.67 -31.72 -6.27
C ILE A 41 -11.54 -31.28 -5.09
N TYR A 42 -11.33 -30.06 -4.60
CA TYR A 42 -12.06 -29.49 -3.48
C TYR A 42 -13.58 -29.44 -3.72
N TYR A 43 -14.01 -29.04 -4.92
CA TYR A 43 -15.43 -28.92 -5.28
C TYR A 43 -16.13 -30.25 -5.62
N LYS A 44 -15.43 -31.39 -5.62
CA LYS A 44 -16.03 -32.71 -5.88
C LYS A 44 -16.71 -33.30 -4.63
N PRO A 45 -17.69 -34.21 -4.78
CA PRO A 45 -18.24 -34.95 -3.65
C PRO A 45 -17.13 -35.74 -2.93
N LYS A 46 -17.05 -35.63 -1.60
CA LYS A 46 -15.92 -36.07 -0.74
C LYS A 46 -14.58 -35.32 -0.94
N GLY A 47 -14.58 -34.27 -1.76
CA GLY A 47 -13.40 -33.43 -2.02
C GLY A 47 -12.83 -32.78 -0.77
N LYS A 48 -13.70 -32.34 0.16
CA LYS A 48 -13.29 -31.73 1.44
C LYS A 48 -12.52 -32.67 2.36
N GLU A 49 -12.96 -33.92 2.49
CA GLU A 49 -12.25 -34.95 3.28
C GLU A 49 -10.88 -35.27 2.67
N ILE A 50 -10.85 -35.42 1.34
CA ILE A 50 -9.61 -35.65 0.58
C ILE A 50 -8.66 -34.46 0.77
N MET A 51 -9.16 -33.23 0.67
CA MET A 51 -8.35 -32.02 0.82
C MET A 51 -7.82 -31.83 2.24
N SER A 52 -8.60 -32.15 3.28
CA SER A 52 -8.09 -32.15 4.66
C SER A 52 -6.89 -33.08 4.81
N GLN A 53 -7.01 -34.31 4.31
CA GLN A 53 -5.89 -35.26 4.33
C GLN A 53 -4.70 -34.76 3.51
N MET A 54 -4.93 -34.12 2.36
CA MET A 54 -3.84 -33.54 1.55
C MET A 54 -3.13 -32.38 2.28
N LEU A 55 -3.87 -31.55 3.02
CA LEU A 55 -3.31 -30.46 3.83
C LEU A 55 -2.46 -31.00 4.97
N ASP A 56 -2.88 -32.08 5.65
CA ASP A 56 -2.08 -32.71 6.71
C ASP A 56 -0.71 -33.18 6.18
N HIS A 57 -0.69 -33.73 4.96
CA HIS A 57 0.55 -34.14 4.30
C HIS A 57 1.42 -32.96 3.88
N LEU A 58 0.81 -31.87 3.39
CA LEU A 58 1.48 -30.63 3.02
C LEU A 58 2.14 -29.96 4.24
N PHE A 59 1.41 -29.88 5.36
CA PHE A 59 1.87 -29.35 6.64
C PHE A 59 2.97 -30.22 7.25
N GLY A 60 2.84 -31.54 7.14
CA GLY A 60 3.89 -32.47 7.51
C GLY A 60 5.21 -32.29 6.75
N GLN A 61 5.23 -31.60 5.60
CA GLN A 61 6.48 -31.31 4.89
C GLN A 61 7.30 -30.19 5.54
N TYR A 62 6.68 -29.32 6.35
CA TYR A 62 7.35 -28.16 6.94
C TYR A 62 8.58 -28.54 7.78
N GLN A 63 8.53 -29.68 8.48
CA GLN A 63 9.65 -30.21 9.27
C GLN A 63 10.91 -30.51 8.44
N TYR A 64 10.76 -30.70 7.13
CA TYR A 64 11.85 -30.99 6.20
C TYR A 64 12.31 -29.74 5.43
N PHE A 65 11.73 -28.56 5.65
CA PHE A 65 12.07 -27.35 4.88
C PHE A 65 13.53 -26.92 5.05
N SER A 66 14.20 -27.31 6.13
CA SER A 66 15.63 -27.10 6.33
C SER A 66 16.52 -27.87 5.34
N THR A 67 16.01 -28.94 4.72
CA THR A 67 16.73 -29.73 3.71
C THR A 67 16.40 -29.30 2.28
N TYR A 68 15.47 -28.36 2.10
CA TYR A 68 15.02 -27.90 0.79
C TYR A 68 15.93 -26.77 0.29
N LYS A 69 16.12 -26.71 -1.02
CA LYS A 69 16.81 -25.60 -1.67
C LYS A 69 15.90 -24.38 -1.75
N ARG A 70 16.48 -23.18 -1.79
CA ARG A 70 15.76 -21.89 -1.91
C ARG A 70 14.63 -21.90 -2.97
N HIS A 71 14.88 -22.45 -4.15
CA HIS A 71 13.88 -22.47 -5.22
C HIS A 71 12.67 -23.37 -4.91
N GLU A 72 12.89 -24.51 -4.23
CA GLU A 72 11.83 -25.43 -3.78
C GLU A 72 10.97 -24.75 -2.70
N LEU A 73 11.62 -23.99 -1.82
CA LEU A 73 10.96 -23.20 -0.77
C LEU A 73 10.11 -22.07 -1.36
N ILE A 74 10.57 -21.40 -2.43
CA ILE A 74 9.77 -20.41 -3.16
C ILE A 74 8.53 -21.07 -3.79
N LEU A 75 8.68 -22.22 -4.45
CA LEU A 75 7.55 -22.94 -5.06
C LEU A 75 6.56 -23.45 -4.01
N ALA A 76 7.06 -23.97 -2.88
CA ALA A 76 6.23 -24.33 -1.73
C ALA A 76 5.50 -23.11 -1.16
N GLY A 77 6.16 -21.95 -1.10
CA GLY A 77 5.56 -20.69 -0.64
C GLY A 77 4.41 -20.26 -1.55
N ARG A 78 4.59 -20.32 -2.88
CA ARG A 78 3.52 -20.04 -3.85
C ARG A 78 2.34 -21.00 -3.69
N LEU A 79 2.60 -22.28 -3.47
CA LEU A 79 1.55 -23.27 -3.26
C LEU A 79 0.77 -23.00 -1.96
N TYR A 80 1.47 -22.78 -0.84
CA TYR A 80 0.86 -22.44 0.46
C TYR A 80 0.00 -21.19 0.36
N GLY A 81 0.57 -20.11 -0.19
CA GLY A 81 -0.16 -18.86 -0.34
C GLY A 81 -1.32 -18.98 -1.32
N GLY A 82 -1.18 -19.72 -2.42
CA GLY A 82 -2.26 -19.92 -3.39
C GLY A 82 -3.43 -20.75 -2.86
N ILE A 83 -3.18 -21.70 -1.96
CA ILE A 83 -4.22 -22.48 -1.26
C ILE A 83 -5.00 -21.59 -0.28
N ILE A 84 -4.29 -20.73 0.46
CA ILE A 84 -4.90 -19.73 1.38
C ILE A 84 -5.71 -18.70 0.58
N GLU A 85 -5.13 -18.19 -0.52
CA GLU A 85 -5.71 -17.18 -1.43
C GLU A 85 -7.09 -17.60 -1.97
N ARG A 86 -7.23 -18.88 -2.33
CA ARG A 86 -8.46 -19.45 -2.90
C ARG A 86 -9.46 -19.93 -1.84
N GLY A 87 -9.13 -19.84 -0.55
CA GLY A 87 -10.03 -20.25 0.53
C GLY A 87 -10.28 -21.75 0.59
N ILE A 88 -9.34 -22.57 0.10
CA ILE A 88 -9.43 -24.04 0.07
C ILE A 88 -9.36 -24.62 1.51
N ILE A 89 -8.83 -23.86 2.47
CA ILE A 89 -8.73 -24.23 3.89
C ILE A 89 -9.96 -23.70 4.65
N GLU A 90 -11.01 -24.52 4.76
CA GLU A 90 -12.21 -24.17 5.54
C GLU A 90 -12.03 -24.35 7.06
N ASN A 91 -11.23 -25.34 7.49
CA ASN A 91 -11.03 -25.64 8.91
C ASN A 91 -10.09 -24.60 9.56
N ASP A 92 -10.58 -23.95 10.62
CA ASP A 92 -9.84 -22.92 11.38
C ASP A 92 -8.52 -23.44 11.98
N GLU A 93 -8.46 -24.71 12.36
CA GLU A 93 -7.23 -25.31 12.88
C GLU A 93 -6.16 -25.44 11.79
N ASN A 94 -6.57 -25.88 10.60
CA ASN A 94 -5.67 -26.02 9.45
C ASN A 94 -5.22 -24.65 8.92
N LEU A 95 -6.12 -23.66 8.94
CA LEU A 95 -5.79 -22.29 8.55
C LEU A 95 -4.79 -21.68 9.54
N ARG A 96 -5.05 -21.82 10.85
CA ARG A 96 -4.13 -21.37 11.90
C ARG A 96 -2.76 -22.03 11.77
N THR A 97 -2.72 -23.32 11.47
CA THR A 97 -1.47 -24.08 11.28
C THR A 97 -0.70 -23.60 10.04
N ALA A 98 -1.36 -23.44 8.90
CA ALA A 98 -0.75 -22.91 7.69
C ALA A 98 -0.15 -21.51 7.90
N LEU A 99 -0.94 -20.65 8.54
CA LEU A 99 -0.54 -19.29 8.87
C LEU A 99 0.63 -19.28 9.87
N TYR A 100 0.59 -20.13 10.90
CA TYR A 100 1.67 -20.28 11.88
C TYR A 100 3.00 -20.63 11.21
N PHE A 101 3.02 -21.57 10.25
CA PHE A 101 4.25 -21.89 9.51
C PHE A 101 4.79 -20.73 8.67
N VAL A 102 3.90 -19.93 8.07
CA VAL A 102 4.29 -18.71 7.36
C VAL A 102 4.91 -17.69 8.34
N LEU A 103 4.39 -17.59 9.56
CA LEU A 103 4.92 -16.67 10.56
C LEU A 103 6.25 -17.13 11.15
N GLU A 104 6.37 -18.41 11.51
CA GLU A 104 7.61 -18.99 12.02
C GLU A 104 8.75 -18.90 11.01
N SER A 105 8.44 -19.05 9.72
CA SER A 105 9.43 -18.85 8.66
C SER A 105 9.88 -17.39 8.52
N LEU A 106 8.98 -16.43 8.74
CA LEU A 106 9.29 -15.00 8.70
C LEU A 106 10.01 -14.47 9.95
N LYS A 107 9.95 -15.19 11.07
CA LYS A 107 10.74 -14.89 12.28
C LYS A 107 12.22 -15.24 12.13
N GLN A 108 12.57 -16.04 11.11
CA GLN A 108 13.96 -16.38 10.84
C GLN A 108 14.73 -15.17 10.27
N ASN A 109 16.07 -15.27 10.26
CA ASN A 109 16.92 -14.23 9.68
C ASN A 109 16.58 -13.99 8.19
N ASN A 110 16.64 -12.74 7.75
CA ASN A 110 16.26 -12.29 6.40
C ASN A 110 17.06 -12.98 5.27
N GLU A 111 18.25 -13.51 5.59
CA GLU A 111 19.09 -14.27 4.64
C GLU A 111 18.72 -15.76 4.56
N SER A 112 17.83 -16.27 5.42
CA SER A 112 17.49 -17.68 5.42
C SER A 112 16.63 -18.07 4.20
N ASP A 113 16.84 -19.28 3.70
CA ASP A 113 16.02 -19.79 2.59
C ASP A 113 14.57 -20.06 3.03
N ILE A 114 14.36 -20.36 4.31
CA ILE A 114 13.05 -20.53 4.92
C ILE A 114 12.30 -19.19 4.97
N PHE A 115 13.00 -18.07 5.20
CA PHE A 115 12.42 -16.74 5.12
C PHE A 115 11.86 -16.45 3.71
N ALA A 116 12.53 -16.94 2.66
CA ALA A 116 12.04 -16.81 1.28
C ALA A 116 10.72 -17.55 1.04
N PHE A 117 10.50 -18.71 1.69
CA PHE A 117 9.20 -19.39 1.68
C PHE A 117 8.11 -18.51 2.29
N GLY A 118 8.34 -18.00 3.50
CA GLY A 118 7.37 -17.18 4.23
C GLY A 118 6.99 -15.92 3.46
N LEU A 119 7.98 -15.22 2.92
CA LEU A 119 7.77 -14.02 2.10
C LEU A 119 6.96 -14.32 0.83
N THR A 120 7.28 -15.42 0.14
CA THR A 120 6.58 -15.80 -1.09
C THR A 120 5.12 -16.21 -0.81
N ALA A 121 4.87 -16.88 0.30
CA ALA A 121 3.52 -17.23 0.72
C ALA A 121 2.68 -15.98 0.99
N VAL A 122 3.23 -15.03 1.76
CA VAL A 122 2.58 -13.73 2.03
C VAL A 122 2.29 -12.96 0.74
N ASP A 123 3.28 -12.83 -0.16
CA ASP A 123 3.06 -12.17 -1.48
C ASP A 123 1.88 -12.80 -2.22
N GLN A 124 1.75 -14.12 -2.16
CA GLN A 124 0.73 -14.83 -2.88
C GLN A 124 -0.67 -14.64 -2.28
N PHE A 125 -0.89 -14.82 -0.98
CA PHE A 125 -2.24 -14.67 -0.41
C PHE A 125 -2.66 -13.21 -0.13
N CYS A 126 -1.70 -12.28 0.01
CA CYS A 126 -2.00 -10.85 0.10
C CYS A 126 -2.62 -10.29 -1.20
N LYS A 127 -2.49 -10.99 -2.33
CA LYS A 127 -3.18 -10.64 -3.59
C LYS A 127 -4.71 -10.76 -3.46
N CYS A 128 -5.21 -11.54 -2.49
CA CYS A 128 -6.62 -11.85 -2.35
C CYS A 128 -7.03 -12.02 -0.88
N VAL A 129 -7.25 -10.90 -0.17
CA VAL A 129 -7.74 -10.92 1.22
C VAL A 129 -9.27 -11.05 1.24
N LYS A 130 -9.77 -12.26 0.94
CA LYS A 130 -11.21 -12.56 0.88
C LYS A 130 -11.86 -12.77 2.25
N THR A 131 -11.10 -13.18 3.27
CA THR A 131 -11.65 -13.63 4.56
C THR A 131 -11.19 -12.73 5.71
N ASP A 132 -12.10 -12.31 6.60
CA ASP A 132 -11.80 -11.51 7.79
C ASP A 132 -10.73 -12.14 8.70
N ARG A 133 -10.60 -13.47 8.65
CA ARG A 133 -9.60 -14.26 9.39
C ARG A 133 -8.17 -13.99 8.91
N VAL A 134 -7.95 -13.82 7.60
CA VAL A 134 -6.64 -13.48 7.04
C VAL A 134 -6.28 -12.03 7.38
N ARG A 135 -7.27 -11.13 7.49
CA ARG A 135 -7.08 -9.74 7.93
C ARG A 135 -6.58 -9.66 9.37
N GLN A 136 -7.21 -10.38 10.29
CA GLN A 136 -6.77 -10.46 11.69
C GLN A 136 -5.35 -11.00 11.79
N TYR A 137 -5.00 -11.99 10.96
CA TYR A 137 -3.65 -12.53 10.92
C TYR A 137 -2.61 -11.55 10.39
N LEU A 138 -2.93 -10.82 9.32
CA LEU A 138 -2.05 -9.78 8.77
C LEU A 138 -1.76 -8.69 9.80
N ASN A 139 -2.72 -8.34 10.65
CA ASN A 139 -2.49 -7.39 11.75
C ASN A 139 -1.44 -7.89 12.75
N TYR A 140 -1.46 -9.18 13.13
CA TYR A 140 -0.41 -9.78 13.96
C TYR A 140 0.95 -9.85 13.26
N MET A 141 0.99 -9.99 11.93
CA MET A 141 2.23 -9.99 11.16
C MET A 141 2.86 -8.60 11.06
N LEU A 142 2.03 -7.55 11.01
CA LEU A 142 2.45 -6.15 10.95
C LEU A 142 3.09 -5.66 12.26
N GLU A 143 2.83 -6.34 13.38
CA GLU A 143 3.51 -6.09 14.66
C GLU A 143 4.97 -6.59 14.68
N ILE A 144 5.39 -7.39 13.69
CA ILE A 144 6.78 -7.87 13.59
C ILE A 144 7.62 -6.85 12.77
N PRO A 145 8.62 -6.19 13.39
CA PRO A 145 9.36 -5.10 12.75
C PRO A 145 10.03 -5.45 11.41
N ASN A 146 10.55 -6.67 11.28
CA ASN A 146 11.24 -7.14 10.06
C ASN A 146 10.28 -7.46 8.91
N VAL A 147 9.07 -7.94 9.24
CA VAL A 147 8.03 -8.29 8.26
C VAL A 147 7.34 -7.03 7.74
N GLN A 148 7.08 -6.07 8.63
CA GLN A 148 6.56 -4.76 8.27
C GLN A 148 7.46 -4.06 7.25
N LYS A 149 8.78 -4.05 7.41
CA LYS A 149 9.67 -3.40 6.44
C LYS A 149 9.62 -4.05 5.05
N HIS A 150 9.66 -5.38 4.97
CA HIS A 150 9.82 -6.09 3.69
C HIS A 150 8.51 -6.26 2.91
N VAL A 151 7.38 -6.48 3.61
CA VAL A 151 6.05 -6.49 2.98
C VAL A 151 5.76 -5.12 2.36
N TYR A 152 6.12 -4.03 3.05
CA TYR A 152 5.98 -2.68 2.50
C TYR A 152 6.96 -2.40 1.36
N GLU A 153 8.26 -2.74 1.48
CA GLU A 153 9.25 -2.54 0.40
C GLU A 153 8.89 -3.30 -0.89
N HIS A 154 8.40 -4.54 -0.80
CA HIS A 154 8.03 -5.35 -1.96
C HIS A 154 6.73 -4.87 -2.64
N LEU A 155 5.72 -4.47 -1.85
CA LEU A 155 4.51 -3.82 -2.36
C LEU A 155 4.86 -2.49 -3.05
N ILE A 156 5.82 -1.72 -2.50
CA ILE A 156 6.33 -0.48 -3.10
C ILE A 156 7.05 -0.76 -4.43
N GLU A 157 7.88 -1.79 -4.56
CA GLU A 157 8.66 -2.07 -5.78
C GLU A 157 7.79 -2.50 -6.98
N LYS A 158 6.75 -3.28 -6.73
CA LYS A 158 5.78 -3.71 -7.77
C LYS A 158 4.90 -2.55 -8.22
N THR A 159 4.41 -1.73 -7.29
CA THR A 159 3.58 -0.55 -7.61
C THR A 159 4.40 0.62 -8.14
N THR A 160 5.68 0.78 -7.78
CA THR A 160 6.52 1.82 -8.38
C THR A 160 6.72 1.59 -9.87
N LYS A 161 6.80 0.34 -10.36
CA LYS A 161 6.87 0.03 -11.80
C LYS A 161 5.56 0.37 -12.53
N GLU A 162 4.40 0.11 -11.93
CA GLU A 162 3.08 0.45 -12.50
C GLU A 162 2.76 1.97 -12.41
N VAL A 163 3.17 2.64 -11.33
CA VAL A 163 3.02 4.10 -11.16
C VAL A 163 4.04 4.88 -11.99
N LEU A 164 5.23 4.31 -12.25
CA LEU A 164 6.20 4.86 -13.20
C LEU A 164 5.64 4.81 -14.63
N SER A 165 4.93 3.74 -15.03
CA SER A 165 4.26 3.69 -16.33
C SER A 165 3.14 4.73 -16.44
N TRP A 166 2.36 4.94 -15.38
CA TRP A 166 1.33 5.98 -15.35
C TRP A 166 1.89 7.41 -15.32
N SER A 167 3.06 7.62 -14.70
CA SER A 167 3.79 8.91 -14.72
C SER A 167 4.32 9.25 -16.12
N GLU A 168 4.77 8.26 -16.87
CA GLU A 168 5.23 8.42 -18.25
C GLU A 168 4.05 8.67 -19.22
N GLU A 169 2.92 7.99 -19.04
CA GLU A 169 1.67 8.26 -19.79
C GLU A 169 1.06 9.62 -19.44
N PHE A 170 1.08 10.04 -18.17
CA PHE A 170 0.63 11.38 -17.76
C PHE A 170 1.50 12.49 -18.35
N SER A 171 2.82 12.28 -18.46
CA SER A 171 3.74 13.24 -19.09
C SER A 171 3.54 13.34 -20.60
N LYS A 172 3.12 12.25 -21.27
CA LYS A 172 2.71 12.27 -22.68
C LYS A 172 1.40 13.03 -22.88
N ASN A 173 0.42 12.84 -22.00
CA ASN A 173 -0.90 13.47 -22.10
C ASN A 173 -0.89 14.98 -21.80
N MET A 174 0.12 15.49 -21.08
CA MET A 174 0.31 16.94 -20.87
C MET A 174 0.94 17.68 -22.06
N LYS A 175 1.62 17.00 -23.00
CA LYS A 175 2.10 17.62 -24.24
C LYS A 175 0.98 17.90 -25.24
N ILE A 176 -0.16 17.23 -25.09
CA ILE A 176 -1.31 17.33 -26.02
C ILE A 176 -2.18 18.56 -25.69
N THR A 177 -2.08 19.13 -24.49
CA THR A 177 -2.97 20.22 -24.03
C THR A 177 -2.38 21.63 -24.11
N GLN A 178 -1.18 21.82 -24.68
CA GLN A 178 -0.60 23.15 -24.92
C GLN A 178 -0.62 23.62 -26.39
N ASN A 179 -1.19 22.84 -27.31
CA ASN A 179 -1.37 23.26 -28.71
C ASN A 179 -2.84 23.20 -29.13
N THR A 180 -3.68 24.09 -28.59
CA THR A 180 -4.90 24.53 -29.31
C THR A 180 -5.16 26.00 -28.97
N GLY A 181 -4.81 26.88 -29.92
CA GLY A 181 -5.04 28.31 -29.83
C GLY A 181 -4.06 29.13 -30.68
N ASP A 182 -4.00 28.88 -31.99
CA ASP A 182 -4.44 29.84 -33.02
C ASP A 182 -4.06 29.37 -34.42
N GLY A 183 -4.97 29.56 -35.36
CA GLY A 183 -4.80 29.18 -36.76
C GLY A 183 -3.98 30.19 -37.55
N HIS A 184 -3.08 29.72 -38.40
CA HIS A 184 -3.16 29.92 -39.85
C HIS A 184 -1.97 29.30 -40.60
N GLN A 185 -2.34 28.52 -41.63
CA GLN A 185 -1.65 28.34 -42.92
C GLN A 185 -0.21 27.77 -42.96
N SER A 186 -0.10 26.55 -43.47
CA SER A 186 0.41 26.27 -44.84
C SER A 186 1.34 25.04 -44.92
N LYS A 187 0.83 24.03 -45.64
CA LYS A 187 1.49 23.18 -46.66
C LYS A 187 2.83 22.48 -46.33
N ARG A 188 2.71 21.14 -46.24
CA ARG A 188 3.31 20.10 -47.12
C ARG A 188 4.83 20.19 -47.42
N ILE A 189 5.54 19.08 -47.14
CA ILE A 189 6.47 18.29 -48.02
C ILE A 189 7.37 17.44 -47.07
N LYS A 190 7.15 16.10 -46.97
CA LYS A 190 7.84 14.98 -47.63
C LYS A 190 9.39 14.96 -47.52
N ASN A 191 9.88 13.85 -46.94
CA ASN A 191 11.13 13.09 -47.14
C ASN A 191 12.32 13.78 -47.83
N ILE A 192 13.54 13.54 -47.32
CA ILE A 192 14.67 12.91 -48.03
C ILE A 192 15.83 12.67 -47.04
N VAL A 193 16.45 11.50 -47.18
CA VAL A 193 17.69 11.01 -46.57
C VAL A 193 18.89 11.60 -47.32
N SER A 194 19.98 11.95 -46.63
CA SER A 194 21.35 11.75 -47.14
C SER A 194 22.43 12.18 -46.12
N ASP A 195 23.13 11.19 -45.60
CA ASP A 195 24.60 10.97 -45.58
C ASP A 195 25.62 12.11 -45.35
N ASN A 196 26.55 11.78 -44.44
CA ASN A 196 28.01 11.95 -44.47
C ASN A 196 28.64 13.36 -44.56
N ASP A 197 29.45 13.78 -43.58
CA ASP A 197 30.85 13.36 -43.39
C ASP A 197 31.62 14.24 -42.36
N ASN A 198 32.71 13.65 -41.85
CA ASN A 198 33.94 14.26 -41.31
C ASN A 198 34.08 14.67 -39.83
N VAL A 199 34.68 13.74 -39.07
CA VAL A 199 36.01 13.81 -38.39
C VAL A 199 36.47 15.16 -37.84
N GLY A 200 36.68 15.22 -36.52
CA GLY A 200 37.38 16.33 -35.87
C GLY A 200 37.52 16.17 -34.35
N THR A 201 38.56 15.45 -33.94
CA THR A 201 39.07 15.24 -32.59
C THR A 201 38.99 16.47 -31.67
N LYS A 202 38.21 16.42 -30.58
CA LYS A 202 38.53 17.04 -29.29
C LYS A 202 37.97 16.21 -28.16
N ALA A 203 38.87 15.49 -27.48
CA ALA A 203 38.63 14.91 -26.16
C ALA A 203 38.11 16.01 -25.22
N THR A 204 36.81 16.00 -24.96
CA THR A 204 36.18 16.82 -23.94
C THR A 204 35.78 15.90 -22.80
N LYS A 205 36.39 16.18 -21.65
CA LYS A 205 36.12 15.62 -20.33
C LYS A 205 34.70 15.08 -20.22
N LYS A 206 34.59 13.76 -20.01
CA LYS A 206 33.37 13.09 -19.51
C LYS A 206 33.12 13.54 -18.07
N ASN A 207 32.78 14.81 -17.86
CA ASN A 207 32.16 15.26 -16.64
C ASN A 207 30.72 14.75 -16.70
N ASN A 208 30.47 13.64 -16.01
CA ASN A 208 29.13 13.15 -15.72
C ASN A 208 28.40 14.26 -14.93
N LYS A 209 27.77 15.22 -15.62
CA LYS A 209 27.01 16.29 -14.99
C LYS A 209 25.72 15.66 -14.47
N GLU A 210 25.80 15.13 -13.26
CA GLU A 210 24.67 14.53 -12.58
C GLU A 210 23.51 15.54 -12.56
N SER A 211 22.35 15.11 -13.06
CA SER A 211 21.14 15.94 -13.10
C SER A 211 20.78 16.40 -11.68
N VAL A 212 20.33 17.65 -11.55
CA VAL A 212 19.90 18.23 -10.25
C VAL A 212 18.83 17.34 -9.60
N HIS A 213 17.95 16.73 -10.41
CA HIS A 213 16.99 15.73 -9.94
C HIS A 213 17.64 14.54 -9.26
N THR A 214 18.70 13.95 -9.84
CA THR A 214 19.38 12.79 -9.24
C THR A 214 20.04 13.16 -7.92
N LYS A 215 20.63 14.36 -7.84
CA LYS A 215 21.19 14.88 -6.58
C LYS A 215 20.12 15.03 -5.51
N MET A 216 19.01 15.71 -5.82
CA MET A 216 17.88 15.85 -4.89
C MET A 216 17.34 14.49 -4.43
N ILE A 217 17.21 13.51 -5.33
CA ILE A 217 16.76 12.15 -4.98
C ILE A 217 17.71 11.50 -3.97
N LYS A 218 19.04 11.60 -4.18
CA LYS A 218 20.03 11.04 -3.24
C LYS A 218 19.93 11.69 -1.87
N ILE A 219 19.89 13.03 -1.82
CA ILE A 219 19.76 13.78 -0.57
C ILE A 219 18.50 13.35 0.20
N LEU A 220 17.36 13.28 -0.49
CA LEU A 220 16.10 12.87 0.13
C LEU A 220 16.11 11.41 0.57
N LYS A 221 16.77 10.49 -0.15
CA LYS A 221 16.90 9.08 0.26
C LYS A 221 17.69 8.93 1.55
N ASP A 222 18.68 9.79 1.77
CA ASP A 222 19.52 9.76 2.97
C ASP A 222 18.95 10.59 4.14
N LEU A 223 17.79 11.24 3.95
CA LEU A 223 17.11 12.06 4.96
C LEU A 223 16.60 11.18 6.12
N ASN A 224 16.97 11.56 7.34
CA ASN A 224 16.50 10.98 8.59
C ASN A 224 16.37 12.07 9.68
N GLN A 225 15.77 11.72 10.82
CA GLN A 225 15.49 12.66 11.92
C GLN A 225 16.73 13.40 12.49
N PHE A 226 17.93 12.84 12.35
CA PHE A 226 19.16 13.42 12.92
C PHE A 226 19.91 14.34 11.96
N ASN A 227 19.62 14.26 10.65
CA ASN A 227 20.35 15.02 9.63
C ASN A 227 19.47 16.01 8.86
N VAL A 228 18.24 16.28 9.34
CA VAL A 228 17.27 17.14 8.66
C VAL A 228 17.87 18.49 8.27
N GLN A 229 18.52 19.19 9.21
CA GLN A 229 19.07 20.52 8.94
C GLN A 229 20.17 20.47 7.86
N THR A 230 21.13 19.57 7.99
CA THR A 230 22.20 19.40 7.00
C THR A 230 21.64 19.11 5.60
N LYS A 231 20.60 18.28 5.51
CA LYS A 231 19.94 17.95 4.24
C LYS A 231 19.09 19.09 3.69
N CYS A 232 18.57 19.97 4.55
CA CYS A 232 17.94 21.22 4.13
C CYS A 232 18.97 22.13 3.45
N ASP A 233 20.13 22.34 4.09
CA ASP A 233 21.20 23.18 3.56
C ASP A 233 21.69 22.66 2.19
N GLU A 234 21.93 21.34 2.07
CA GLU A 234 22.32 20.70 0.81
C GLU A 234 21.28 20.89 -0.31
N ILE A 235 19.98 20.87 0.01
CA ILE A 235 18.91 21.10 -0.98
C ILE A 235 18.80 22.58 -1.32
N GLN A 236 18.92 23.49 -0.35
CA GLN A 236 18.85 24.94 -0.58
C GLN A 236 19.93 25.42 -1.54
N GLU A 237 21.13 24.83 -1.52
CA GLU A 237 22.21 25.18 -2.45
C GLU A 237 21.89 24.87 -3.92
N ILE A 238 21.05 23.87 -4.17
CA ILE A 238 20.73 23.39 -5.53
C ILE A 238 19.31 23.68 -5.98
N LEU A 239 18.43 24.10 -5.06
CA LEU A 239 17.02 24.31 -5.30
C LEU A 239 16.78 25.69 -5.93
N THR A 240 16.29 25.67 -7.16
CA THR A 240 15.81 26.86 -7.90
C THR A 240 14.31 26.74 -8.16
N ASP A 241 13.68 27.87 -8.50
CA ASP A 241 12.22 27.95 -8.71
C ASP A 241 11.69 26.97 -9.77
N GLU A 242 12.50 26.66 -10.80
CA GLU A 242 12.16 25.69 -11.85
C GLU A 242 11.96 24.27 -11.31
N TYR A 243 12.59 23.91 -10.19
CA TYR A 243 12.52 22.57 -9.61
C TYR A 243 11.43 22.42 -8.54
N LEU A 244 10.86 23.50 -8.04
CA LEU A 244 9.84 23.45 -6.99
C LEU A 244 8.63 22.57 -7.37
N PRO A 245 8.06 22.65 -8.60
CA PRO A 245 6.93 21.80 -8.98
C PRO A 245 7.28 20.32 -9.04
N TRP A 246 8.53 19.98 -9.40
CA TRP A 246 9.00 18.60 -9.42
C TRP A 246 9.23 18.10 -8.00
N LEU A 247 9.89 18.89 -7.16
CA LEU A 247 10.21 18.53 -5.78
C LEU A 247 8.92 18.32 -4.97
N SER A 248 7.94 19.21 -5.12
CA SER A 248 6.64 19.07 -4.45
C SER A 248 5.95 17.76 -4.82
N ARG A 249 6.00 17.38 -6.10
CA ARG A 249 5.39 16.13 -6.59
C ARG A 249 6.16 14.90 -6.14
N TYR A 250 7.49 14.95 -6.16
CA TYR A 250 8.35 13.86 -5.72
C TYR A 250 8.15 13.58 -4.23
N LEU A 251 8.29 14.60 -3.38
CA LEU A 251 8.08 14.49 -1.93
C LEU A 251 6.69 13.92 -1.63
N LEU A 252 5.65 14.46 -2.25
CA LEU A 252 4.29 14.01 -2.00
C LEU A 252 4.06 12.55 -2.41
N THR A 253 4.39 12.19 -3.65
CA THR A 253 3.98 10.91 -4.23
C THR A 253 4.93 9.75 -3.89
N LYS A 254 6.21 10.04 -3.68
CA LYS A 254 7.24 9.01 -3.43
C LYS A 254 7.58 8.84 -1.97
N ARG A 255 7.28 9.83 -1.12
CA ARG A 255 7.62 9.81 0.32
C ARG A 255 6.38 9.95 1.17
N ILE A 256 5.75 11.12 1.21
CA ILE A 256 4.63 11.45 2.10
C ILE A 256 3.45 10.47 1.94
N ALA A 257 3.00 10.20 0.72
CA ALA A 257 1.86 9.31 0.49
C ALA A 257 2.14 7.84 0.87
N VAL A 258 3.39 7.48 1.15
CA VAL A 258 3.83 6.09 1.37
C VAL A 258 4.37 5.88 2.78
N GLU A 259 4.97 6.90 3.39
CA GLU A 259 5.79 6.79 4.60
C GLU A 259 5.23 7.66 5.75
N SER A 260 4.11 7.25 6.32
CA SER A 260 3.41 8.00 7.38
C SER A 260 4.24 8.25 8.63
N ASN A 261 5.10 7.29 9.00
CA ASN A 261 5.98 7.39 10.17
C ASN A 261 7.00 8.53 10.08
N PHE A 262 7.22 9.10 8.88
CA PHE A 262 8.18 10.16 8.66
C PHE A 262 7.53 11.53 8.39
N HIS A 263 6.21 11.68 8.57
CA HIS A 263 5.54 12.96 8.34
C HIS A 263 6.11 14.09 9.20
N GLU A 264 6.34 13.88 10.49
CA GLU A 264 6.93 14.91 11.35
C GLU A 264 8.32 15.33 10.86
N MET A 265 9.14 14.36 10.44
CA MET A 265 10.45 14.65 9.81
C MET A 265 10.28 15.45 8.51
N TYR A 266 9.29 15.13 7.68
CA TYR A 266 9.01 15.89 6.46
C TYR A 266 8.50 17.30 6.73
N LEU A 267 7.73 17.53 7.79
CA LEU A 267 7.35 18.86 8.24
C LEU A 267 8.57 19.66 8.66
N ASN A 268 9.39 19.11 9.56
CA ASN A 268 10.63 19.75 10.02
C ASN A 268 11.57 20.06 8.85
N PHE A 269 11.62 19.18 7.84
CA PHE A 269 12.37 19.42 6.61
C PHE A 269 11.79 20.61 5.80
N LEU A 270 10.47 20.72 5.63
CA LEU A 270 9.85 21.85 4.93
C LEU A 270 9.95 23.17 5.70
N GLU A 271 9.90 23.11 7.03
CA GLU A 271 10.16 24.25 7.91
C GLU A 271 11.61 24.71 7.78
N GLY A 272 12.57 23.78 7.80
CA GLY A 272 14.00 24.07 7.62
C GLY A 272 14.33 24.66 6.25
N LEU A 273 13.64 24.21 5.19
CA LEU A 273 13.77 24.83 3.87
C LEU A 273 13.22 26.27 3.81
N ASN A 274 12.26 26.61 4.67
CA ASN A 274 11.59 27.91 4.77
C ASN A 274 11.16 28.49 3.41
N ASN A 275 10.64 27.63 2.51
CA ASN A 275 10.28 28.01 1.15
C ASN A 275 8.75 28.07 0.96
N ILE A 276 8.19 29.29 1.03
CA ILE A 276 6.74 29.53 0.94
C ILE A 276 6.12 29.04 -0.38
N PRO A 277 6.73 29.30 -1.57
CA PRO A 277 6.25 28.75 -2.83
C PRO A 277 6.17 27.22 -2.84
N LEU A 278 7.19 26.53 -2.32
CA LEU A 278 7.21 25.06 -2.21
C LEU A 278 6.07 24.56 -1.32
N ASN A 279 5.91 25.15 -0.14
CA ASN A 279 4.87 24.75 0.82
C ASN A 279 3.46 24.94 0.20
N THR A 280 3.27 25.98 -0.60
CA THR A 280 2.03 26.21 -1.34
C THR A 280 1.81 25.14 -2.42
N LEU A 281 2.85 24.76 -3.16
CA LEU A 281 2.78 23.68 -4.15
C LEU A 281 2.49 22.32 -3.50
N ILE A 282 3.09 22.01 -2.36
CA ILE A 282 2.86 20.76 -1.61
C ILE A 282 1.42 20.68 -1.13
N ARG A 283 0.87 21.75 -0.55
CA ARG A 283 -0.56 21.81 -0.17
C ARG A 283 -1.47 21.55 -1.37
N ARG A 284 -1.24 22.27 -2.47
CA ARG A 284 -2.04 22.12 -3.69
C ARG A 284 -1.97 20.69 -4.25
N GLU A 285 -0.78 20.10 -4.31
CA GLU A 285 -0.64 18.72 -4.81
C GLU A 285 -1.24 17.69 -3.84
N THR A 286 -1.20 17.94 -2.52
CA THR A 286 -1.84 17.09 -1.50
C THR A 286 -3.34 17.00 -1.77
N VAL A 287 -4.02 18.14 -1.85
CA VAL A 287 -5.46 18.19 -2.13
C VAL A 287 -5.80 17.56 -3.47
N LYS A 288 -5.00 17.85 -4.51
CA LYS A 288 -5.20 17.27 -5.84
C LYS A 288 -5.09 15.74 -5.83
N ASN A 289 -4.09 15.18 -5.15
CA ASN A 289 -3.91 13.73 -5.05
C ASN A 289 -5.08 13.08 -4.29
N ILE A 290 -5.50 13.66 -3.16
CA ILE A 290 -6.67 13.19 -2.40
C ILE A 290 -7.92 13.13 -3.32
N ARG A 291 -8.21 14.22 -4.04
CA ARG A 291 -9.35 14.28 -4.98
C ARG A 291 -9.26 13.25 -6.09
N VAL A 292 -8.06 12.99 -6.62
CA VAL A 292 -7.84 11.98 -7.67
C VAL A 292 -8.07 10.58 -7.13
N LEU A 293 -7.53 10.26 -5.94
CA LEU A 293 -7.69 8.96 -5.30
C LEU A 293 -9.16 8.63 -5.02
N PHE A 294 -9.94 9.60 -4.51
CA PHE A 294 -11.38 9.42 -4.33
C PHE A 294 -12.15 9.19 -5.64
N LYS A 295 -11.68 9.71 -6.78
CA LYS A 295 -12.31 9.51 -8.10
C LYS A 295 -11.91 8.20 -8.78
N GLN A 296 -10.70 7.71 -8.52
CA GLN A 296 -10.10 6.58 -9.22
C GLN A 296 -10.36 5.22 -8.57
N ASN A 297 -11.16 5.17 -7.50
CA ASN A 297 -11.44 3.99 -6.71
C ASN A 297 -12.35 2.93 -7.38
N LYS A 298 -12.25 2.74 -8.70
CA LYS A 298 -13.08 1.80 -9.47
C LYS A 298 -12.48 0.40 -9.61
N SER A 299 -11.34 0.14 -8.96
CA SER A 299 -10.68 -1.16 -9.09
C SER A 299 -11.35 -2.20 -8.21
N ASN A 300 -11.73 -3.34 -8.78
CA ASN A 300 -12.27 -4.48 -8.04
C ASN A 300 -11.17 -5.32 -7.36
N SER A 301 -9.89 -5.02 -7.59
CA SER A 301 -8.78 -5.75 -6.96
C SER A 301 -8.62 -5.34 -5.49
N PRO A 302 -8.73 -6.29 -4.53
CA PRO A 302 -8.60 -5.99 -3.10
C PRO A 302 -7.24 -5.38 -2.72
N CYS A 303 -6.14 -5.87 -3.32
CA CYS A 303 -4.80 -5.34 -3.07
C CYS A 303 -4.65 -3.89 -3.53
N VAL A 304 -5.22 -3.56 -4.69
CA VAL A 304 -5.22 -2.19 -5.23
C VAL A 304 -6.08 -1.27 -4.36
N LYS A 305 -7.24 -1.74 -3.88
CA LYS A 305 -8.08 -1.03 -2.92
C LYS A 305 -7.33 -0.73 -1.61
N GLU A 306 -6.63 -1.71 -1.05
CA GLU A 306 -5.87 -1.52 0.20
C GLU A 306 -4.71 -0.53 0.04
N LEU A 307 -4.03 -0.54 -1.11
CA LEU A 307 -3.02 0.45 -1.44
C LEU A 307 -3.62 1.87 -1.53
N TYR A 308 -4.76 2.01 -2.22
CA TYR A 308 -5.46 3.30 -2.31
C TYR A 308 -5.88 3.79 -0.91
N ARG A 309 -6.41 2.89 -0.08
CA ARG A 309 -6.77 3.15 1.32
C ARG A 309 -5.57 3.65 2.12
N THR A 310 -4.44 2.93 2.07
CA THR A 310 -3.21 3.29 2.78
C THR A 310 -2.70 4.67 2.35
N ARG A 311 -2.61 4.92 1.03
CA ARG A 311 -2.15 6.22 0.51
C ARG A 311 -3.07 7.36 0.91
N LEU A 312 -4.39 7.13 0.85
CA LEU A 312 -5.37 8.13 1.22
C LEU A 312 -5.30 8.43 2.72
N ASN A 313 -5.14 7.41 3.57
CA ASN A 313 -4.95 7.58 5.01
C ASN A 313 -3.67 8.37 5.33
N ASN A 314 -2.56 8.05 4.66
CA ASN A 314 -1.31 8.81 4.80
C ASN A 314 -1.52 10.27 4.38
N LEU A 315 -2.13 10.51 3.22
CA LEU A 315 -2.43 11.87 2.76
C LEU A 315 -3.41 12.61 3.68
N GLY A 316 -4.36 11.91 4.31
CA GLY A 316 -5.27 12.48 5.31
C GLY A 316 -4.52 12.94 6.56
N HIS A 317 -3.65 12.09 7.09
CA HIS A 317 -2.80 12.44 8.23
C HIS A 317 -1.90 13.64 7.88
N TRP A 318 -1.19 13.58 6.75
CA TRP A 318 -0.35 14.68 6.27
C TRP A 318 -1.12 15.98 6.07
N PHE A 319 -2.31 15.91 5.45
CA PHE A 319 -3.17 17.06 5.24
C PHE A 319 -3.59 17.69 6.56
N GLY A 320 -3.98 16.89 7.56
CA GLY A 320 -4.28 17.37 8.90
C GLY A 320 -3.10 18.13 9.53
N MET A 321 -1.88 17.61 9.40
CA MET A 321 -0.71 18.24 9.99
C MET A 321 -0.38 19.60 9.34
N ILE A 322 -0.36 19.68 8.00
CA ILE A 322 -0.02 20.94 7.29
C ILE A 322 -1.15 21.99 7.29
N THR A 323 -2.29 21.69 7.90
CA THR A 323 -3.46 22.58 7.93
C THR A 323 -3.99 22.81 9.35
N ILE A 324 -4.57 21.78 9.97
CA ILE A 324 -5.22 21.83 11.29
C ILE A 324 -4.20 22.14 12.39
N ALA A 325 -3.09 21.42 12.41
CA ALA A 325 -2.05 21.62 13.42
C ALA A 325 -1.35 22.98 13.25
N GLU A 326 -1.22 23.47 12.01
CA GLU A 326 -0.76 24.83 11.71
C GLU A 326 -1.84 25.93 11.91
N ASN A 327 -3.02 25.60 12.45
CA ASN A 327 -4.16 26.51 12.66
C ASN A 327 -4.62 27.27 11.39
N ARG A 328 -4.56 26.62 10.22
CA ARG A 328 -5.01 27.20 8.94
C ARG A 328 -6.46 26.83 8.64
N SER A 329 -7.24 27.81 8.16
CA SER A 329 -8.64 27.61 7.73
C SER A 329 -8.81 26.82 6.44
N THR A 330 -7.71 26.48 5.76
CA THR A 330 -7.69 25.84 4.43
C THR A 330 -8.41 24.48 4.38
N VAL A 331 -8.64 23.84 5.53
CA VAL A 331 -9.45 22.61 5.59
C VAL A 331 -10.89 22.86 5.17
N ILE A 332 -11.47 23.96 5.66
CA ILE A 332 -12.85 24.35 5.36
C ILE A 332 -12.96 24.76 3.89
N ASP A 333 -11.95 25.46 3.37
CA ASP A 333 -11.95 25.95 1.99
C ASP A 333 -11.84 24.82 0.95
N GLU A 334 -11.10 23.75 1.23
CA GLU A 334 -10.81 22.69 0.26
C GLU A 334 -11.74 21.47 0.34
N PHE A 335 -12.25 21.16 1.54
CA PHE A 335 -13.11 19.98 1.78
C PHE A 335 -14.48 20.33 2.37
N GLY A 336 -14.77 21.60 2.66
CA GLY A 336 -16.04 22.03 3.22
C GLY A 336 -16.29 21.51 4.64
N GLU A 337 -17.58 21.30 4.99
CA GLU A 337 -17.96 20.62 6.22
C GLU A 337 -17.73 19.10 6.08
N LEU A 338 -16.83 18.54 6.91
CA LEU A 338 -16.49 17.11 6.88
C LEU A 338 -17.70 16.21 7.18
N ASP A 339 -18.67 16.70 7.95
CA ASP A 339 -19.96 16.01 8.17
C ASP A 339 -20.67 15.74 6.84
N SER A 340 -20.91 16.78 6.03
CA SER A 340 -21.52 16.61 4.71
C SER A 340 -20.74 15.64 3.81
N PHE A 341 -19.41 15.65 3.91
CA PHE A 341 -18.55 14.70 3.21
C PHE A 341 -18.75 13.25 3.71
N LEU A 342 -18.82 13.03 5.03
CA LEU A 342 -19.10 11.74 5.65
C LEU A 342 -20.47 11.20 5.25
N THR A 343 -21.54 12.01 5.40
CA THR A 343 -22.92 11.60 5.05
C THR A 343 -23.05 11.22 3.58
N LYS A 344 -22.50 12.05 2.67
CA LYS A 344 -22.51 11.78 1.23
C LYS A 344 -21.71 10.54 0.86
N SER A 345 -20.62 10.29 1.57
CA SER A 345 -19.76 9.14 1.28
C SER A 345 -20.34 7.84 1.81
N TYR A 346 -20.99 7.86 2.97
CA TYR A 346 -21.66 6.69 3.54
C TYR A 346 -22.77 6.15 2.62
N ASN A 347 -23.59 7.05 2.06
CA ASN A 347 -24.67 6.69 1.13
C ASN A 347 -24.19 6.21 -0.26
N CYS A 348 -22.87 6.09 -0.47
CA CYS A 348 -22.27 5.53 -1.68
C CYS A 348 -21.42 4.31 -1.29
N GLU A 349 -21.89 3.10 -1.61
CA GLU A 349 -21.26 1.82 -1.22
C GLU A 349 -19.74 1.78 -1.49
N ASP A 350 -19.27 2.34 -2.62
CA ASP A 350 -17.84 2.34 -2.98
C ASP A 350 -17.00 3.47 -2.36
N ARG A 351 -17.61 4.51 -1.78
CA ARG A 351 -16.90 5.71 -1.27
C ARG A 351 -16.79 5.73 0.26
N GLY A 352 -17.77 5.16 0.97
CA GLY A 352 -17.79 5.13 2.43
C GLY A 352 -16.59 4.40 3.04
N GLU A 353 -16.16 3.32 2.40
CA GLU A 353 -15.00 2.51 2.81
C GLU A 353 -13.71 3.35 2.91
N PHE A 354 -13.55 4.38 2.07
CA PHE A 354 -12.33 5.19 1.95
C PHE A 354 -12.46 6.55 2.65
N ALA A 355 -13.66 7.12 2.65
CA ALA A 355 -13.93 8.44 3.21
C ALA A 355 -13.81 8.46 4.73
N ILE A 356 -14.37 7.47 5.43
CA ILE A 356 -14.37 7.47 6.89
C ILE A 356 -12.94 7.34 7.45
N PRO A 357 -12.10 6.39 7.01
CA PRO A 357 -10.71 6.29 7.46
C PRO A 357 -9.89 7.55 7.15
N PHE A 358 -10.12 8.16 5.99
CA PHE A 358 -9.49 9.41 5.61
C PHE A 358 -9.83 10.53 6.59
N VAL A 359 -11.12 10.73 6.88
CA VAL A 359 -11.58 11.76 7.81
C VAL A 359 -11.04 11.51 9.21
N VAL A 360 -11.05 10.27 9.67
CA VAL A 360 -10.43 9.88 10.94
C VAL A 360 -8.97 10.33 10.98
N LYS A 361 -8.18 10.05 9.94
CA LYS A 361 -6.78 10.46 9.86
C LYS A 361 -6.56 11.97 9.82
N VAL A 362 -7.45 12.73 9.17
CA VAL A 362 -7.38 14.20 9.19
C VAL A 362 -7.63 14.73 10.61
N LEU A 363 -8.63 14.18 11.31
CA LEU A 363 -9.02 14.65 12.64
C LEU A 363 -8.00 14.33 13.74
N GLU A 364 -7.08 13.38 13.56
CA GLU A 364 -5.99 13.09 14.51
C GLU A 364 -5.17 14.37 14.81
N SER A 365 -4.99 15.26 13.83
CA SER A 365 -4.28 16.52 14.00
C SER A 365 -5.01 17.56 14.88
N CYS A 366 -6.28 17.33 15.22
CA CYS A 366 -7.01 18.21 16.15
C CYS A 366 -6.45 18.14 17.58
N ALA A 367 -5.80 17.03 17.96
CA ALA A 367 -5.17 16.87 19.28
C ALA A 367 -4.10 17.94 19.57
N GLY A 368 -3.35 18.35 18.54
CA GLY A 368 -2.31 19.37 18.65
C GLY A 368 -2.76 20.80 18.31
N SER A 369 -4.00 20.97 17.83
CA SER A 369 -4.49 22.27 17.37
C SER A 369 -5.09 23.09 18.51
N LYS A 370 -4.73 24.37 18.60
CA LYS A 370 -5.34 25.29 19.56
C LYS A 370 -6.70 25.79 19.07
N VAL A 371 -6.84 25.97 17.75
CA VAL A 371 -8.06 26.50 17.13
C VAL A 371 -9.08 25.41 16.90
N TYR A 372 -8.68 24.29 16.29
CA TYR A 372 -9.57 23.19 15.90
C TYR A 372 -9.63 22.07 16.95
N ASN A 373 -9.45 22.41 18.22
CA ASN A 373 -9.52 21.46 19.33
C ASN A 373 -10.91 20.80 19.44
N THR A 374 -11.07 19.86 20.38
CA THR A 374 -12.30 19.08 20.56
C THR A 374 -13.53 19.89 20.98
N GLN A 375 -13.36 21.15 21.36
CA GLN A 375 -14.44 22.09 21.68
C GLN A 375 -14.84 22.98 20.50
N HIS A 376 -14.09 22.93 19.39
CA HIS A 376 -14.37 23.75 18.23
C HIS A 376 -15.64 23.24 17.50
N PRO A 377 -16.61 24.10 17.13
CA PRO A 377 -17.88 23.65 16.54
C PRO A 377 -17.73 22.77 15.29
N TRP A 378 -16.76 23.08 14.43
CA TRP A 378 -16.46 22.26 13.25
C TRP A 378 -15.97 20.85 13.62
N THR A 379 -15.13 20.74 14.67
CA THR A 379 -14.60 19.47 15.16
C THR A 379 -15.71 18.67 15.83
N ILE A 380 -16.53 19.32 16.68
CA ILE A 380 -17.69 18.70 17.35
C ILE A 380 -18.66 18.11 16.32
N LYS A 381 -19.03 18.86 15.27
CA LYS A 381 -19.90 18.36 14.21
C LYS A 381 -19.34 17.09 13.57
N ALA A 382 -18.04 17.09 13.22
CA ALA A 382 -17.39 15.94 12.61
C ALA A 382 -17.35 14.72 13.55
N LEU A 383 -17.00 14.92 14.83
CA LEU A 383 -16.99 13.85 15.84
C LEU A 383 -18.39 13.28 16.09
N THR A 384 -19.41 14.13 16.19
CA THR A 384 -20.82 13.72 16.32
C THR A 384 -21.24 12.85 15.14
N SER A 385 -20.83 13.22 13.93
CA SER A 385 -21.13 12.46 12.71
C SER A 385 -20.44 11.09 12.71
N LEU A 386 -19.19 11.01 13.18
CA LEU A 386 -18.48 9.74 13.36
C LEU A 386 -19.14 8.87 14.43
N THR A 387 -19.62 9.45 15.54
CA THR A 387 -20.35 8.71 16.58
C THR A 387 -21.68 8.16 16.05
N LYS A 388 -22.42 8.93 15.23
CA LYS A 388 -23.63 8.44 14.54
C LYS A 388 -23.30 7.24 13.65
N LEU A 389 -22.26 7.34 12.81
CA LEU A 389 -21.79 6.25 11.96
C LEU A 389 -21.30 5.03 12.77
N TYR A 390 -20.69 5.23 13.94
CA TYR A 390 -20.22 4.14 14.80
C TYR A 390 -21.36 3.19 15.20
N HIS A 391 -22.53 3.75 15.52
CA HIS A 391 -23.72 3.02 15.98
C HIS A 391 -24.58 2.45 14.85
N GLU A 392 -24.36 2.85 13.60
CA GLU A 392 -25.12 2.33 12.45
C GLU A 392 -24.85 0.83 12.21
N LEU A 393 -25.91 0.11 11.82
CA LEU A 393 -25.86 -1.30 11.46
C LEU A 393 -25.11 -1.48 10.13
N GLY A 394 -24.18 -2.44 10.07
CA GLY A 394 -23.44 -2.77 8.85
C GLY A 394 -22.10 -2.05 8.67
N VAL A 395 -21.71 -1.17 9.60
CA VAL A 395 -20.36 -0.57 9.60
C VAL A 395 -19.31 -1.61 9.98
N TYR A 396 -18.25 -1.71 9.16
CA TYR A 396 -17.13 -2.64 9.38
C TYR A 396 -16.46 -2.40 10.74
N CYS A 397 -16.14 -3.48 11.45
CA CYS A 397 -15.46 -3.42 12.77
C CYS A 397 -14.15 -2.61 12.73
N MET A 398 -13.42 -2.66 11.62
CA MET A 398 -12.19 -1.88 11.40
C MET A 398 -12.45 -0.38 11.44
N ILE A 399 -13.57 0.09 10.90
CA ILE A 399 -13.95 1.51 10.92
C ILE A 399 -14.30 1.93 12.35
N ARG A 400 -15.05 1.10 13.08
CA ARG A 400 -15.35 1.34 14.50
C ARG A 400 -14.09 1.46 15.35
N PHE A 401 -13.14 0.56 15.18
CA PHE A 401 -11.85 0.62 15.86
C PHE A 401 -11.06 1.89 15.54
N GLN A 402 -11.07 2.33 14.27
CA GLN A 402 -10.42 3.57 13.87
C GLN A 402 -11.06 4.81 14.53
N ILE A 403 -12.39 4.83 14.66
CA ILE A 403 -13.11 5.88 15.37
C ILE A 403 -12.75 5.84 16.86
N GLU A 404 -12.80 4.69 17.52
CA GLU A 404 -12.39 4.54 18.93
C GLU A 404 -10.94 5.02 19.17
N HIS A 405 -10.03 4.66 18.27
CA HIS A 405 -8.64 5.10 18.32
C HIS A 405 -8.49 6.62 18.20
N LEU A 406 -9.26 7.25 17.30
CA LEU A 406 -9.30 8.71 17.18
C LEU A 406 -9.74 9.38 18.49
N PHE A 407 -10.83 8.89 19.09
CA PHE A 407 -11.35 9.46 20.34
C PHE A 407 -10.33 9.33 21.48
N LYS A 408 -9.58 8.22 21.51
CA LYS A 408 -8.44 8.04 22.42
C LYS A 408 -7.31 9.06 22.17
N ILE A 409 -6.94 9.31 20.91
CA ILE A 409 -5.94 10.33 20.54
C ILE A 409 -6.38 11.72 20.99
N LEU A 410 -7.66 12.04 20.78
CA LEU A 410 -8.26 13.33 21.12
C LEU A 410 -8.56 13.49 22.62
N ASN A 411 -8.36 12.44 23.41
CA ASN A 411 -8.66 12.40 24.85
C ASN A 411 -10.11 12.81 25.18
N VAL A 412 -11.06 12.32 24.39
CA VAL A 412 -12.50 12.51 24.58
C VAL A 412 -13.23 11.17 24.51
N LYS A 413 -14.44 11.11 25.04
CA LYS A 413 -15.24 9.88 25.06
C LYS A 413 -16.27 9.87 23.94
N LEU A 414 -16.68 8.68 23.48
CA LEU A 414 -17.70 8.54 22.43
C LEU A 414 -19.04 9.09 22.92
N GLU A 415 -19.37 8.79 24.18
CA GLU A 415 -20.59 9.18 24.89
C GLU A 415 -20.80 10.69 24.93
N ASP A 416 -19.72 11.48 24.93
CA ASP A 416 -19.77 12.95 24.91
C ASP A 416 -20.42 13.50 23.62
N PHE A 417 -20.51 12.67 22.58
CA PHE A 417 -21.01 13.02 21.24
C PHE A 417 -22.18 12.15 20.79
N GLU A 418 -22.76 11.34 21.68
CA GLU A 418 -23.86 10.42 21.35
C GLU A 418 -25.23 11.12 21.20
N SER A 419 -25.39 12.38 21.64
CA SER A 419 -26.70 13.05 21.58
C SER A 419 -26.63 14.59 21.66
N GLN A 420 -26.95 15.26 20.55
CA GLN A 420 -27.71 16.53 20.55
C GLN A 420 -28.78 16.48 19.44
N ASP A 421 -29.57 15.41 19.41
CA ASP A 421 -30.84 15.40 18.66
C ASP A 421 -31.96 15.52 19.71
N HIS A 422 -32.33 16.76 20.03
CA HIS A 422 -33.65 17.11 20.57
C HIS A 422 -34.52 17.65 19.44
#